data_AF-A0A937PH39-F1
#
_entry.id   AF-A0A937PH39-F1
#
_cell.length_a   1.000
_cell.length_b   1.000
_cell.length_c   1.000
_cell.angle_alpha   90.00
_cell.angle_beta   90.00
_cell.angle_gamma   90.00
#
_symmetry.space_group_name_H-M   'P 1'
#
loop_
_entity.id
_entity.type
_entity.pdbx_description
1 polymer ?
#
loop_
_entity_poly.entity_id
_entity_poly.type
_entity_poly.pdbx_seq_one_letter_code
_entity_poly.pdbx_strand_id
1 'polypeptide(L)'
;MKSIVIPKGYNYIGVFLTLDCNYKCSYCINDYSTLNKNRRHLSCEEWIKALNRIKGNVPVTLQGGEPSLYADFIYIINNLKPELDIDILTNLQFDIDEFIKAVNPNRIKRNSPYASIRVSFHPEAMNLKKTLTDVCKLLDKGYSVGIWGLLHPAHKSEIMLAKEKSEALGIDFRTKEFLGFYKGKLYGTYRYESACNGRELLKCECRTTELLIAPDGHIYQCHSYLYNGYDSIGHILDDDFQVEYKYRPCNRSGQCNPCDIKIKTNRFQEYGHTSVSIKNIQTQCVNSKIS
;
A
#
# COMPACT_ATOMS: atom_id res chain seq x y z
N MET A 1 -16.41 -7.88 20.49
CA MET A 1 -15.65 -6.87 19.73
C MET A 1 -16.54 -5.74 19.21
N LYS A 2 -16.17 -4.48 19.47
CA LYS A 2 -16.85 -3.30 18.92
C LYS A 2 -16.57 -3.14 17.44
N SER A 3 -17.52 -2.54 16.70
CA SER A 3 -17.27 -2.10 15.32
C SER A 3 -16.16 -1.04 15.29
N ILE A 4 -15.36 -1.03 14.22
CA ILE A 4 -14.29 -0.05 13.99
C ILE A 4 -14.81 0.97 12.99
N VAL A 5 -15.07 2.19 13.43
CA VAL A 5 -15.56 3.26 12.54
C VAL A 5 -14.38 3.99 11.91
N ILE A 6 -14.36 4.08 10.58
CA ILE A 6 -13.29 4.77 9.84
C ILE A 6 -13.60 6.28 9.80
N PRO A 7 -12.73 7.16 10.33
CA PRO A 7 -12.96 8.59 10.30
C PRO A 7 -13.02 9.12 8.85
N LYS A 8 -13.83 10.16 8.61
CA LYS A 8 -14.02 10.75 7.25
C LYS A 8 -12.71 11.18 6.58
N GLY A 9 -11.70 11.56 7.36
CA GLY A 9 -10.39 11.96 6.84
C GLY A 9 -9.51 10.83 6.31
N TYR A 10 -9.89 9.56 6.54
CA TYR A 10 -9.12 8.42 6.08
C TYR A 10 -9.34 8.15 4.58
N ASN A 11 -8.22 7.93 3.89
CA ASN A 11 -8.13 7.74 2.46
C ASN A 11 -7.79 6.30 2.08
N TYR A 12 -7.25 5.51 3.01
CA TYR A 12 -6.71 4.20 2.71
C TYR A 12 -6.80 3.24 3.89
N ILE A 13 -7.13 1.98 3.62
CA ILE A 13 -6.95 0.87 4.56
C ILE A 13 -6.04 -0.15 3.88
N GLY A 14 -4.82 -0.26 4.37
CA GLY A 14 -3.83 -1.21 3.91
C GLY A 14 -3.77 -2.44 4.79
N VAL A 15 -4.16 -3.59 4.27
CA VAL A 15 -4.09 -4.88 4.95
C VAL A 15 -2.91 -5.67 4.39
N PHE A 16 -1.85 -5.82 5.18
CA PHE A 16 -0.65 -6.53 4.79
C PHE A 16 -0.78 -7.99 5.26
N LEU A 17 -1.36 -8.86 4.42
CA LEU A 17 -1.55 -10.28 4.78
C LEU A 17 -0.22 -10.98 5.04
N THR A 18 0.81 -10.61 4.28
CA THR A 18 2.20 -10.98 4.49
C THR A 18 3.12 -9.87 3.98
N LEU A 19 4.34 -9.76 4.52
CA LEU A 19 5.40 -8.92 3.97
C LEU A 19 6.33 -9.70 3.01
N ASP A 20 6.08 -10.99 2.82
CA ASP A 20 6.79 -11.80 1.84
C ASP A 20 6.35 -11.47 0.43
N CYS A 21 7.32 -11.55 -0.49
CA CYS A 21 7.13 -11.34 -1.91
C CYS A 21 8.00 -12.34 -2.65
N ASN A 22 7.46 -12.87 -3.75
CA ASN A 22 8.17 -13.75 -4.68
C ASN A 22 9.14 -12.99 -5.60
N TYR A 23 9.21 -11.67 -5.49
CA TYR A 23 10.16 -10.81 -6.22
C TYR A 23 11.14 -10.07 -5.30
N LYS A 24 12.26 -9.63 -5.88
CA LYS A 24 13.33 -8.83 -5.24
C LYS A 24 13.71 -7.64 -6.13
N CYS A 25 12.73 -6.80 -6.44
CA CYS A 25 12.90 -5.69 -7.38
C CYS A 25 13.95 -4.69 -6.88
N SER A 26 14.87 -4.25 -7.75
CA SER A 26 15.97 -3.34 -7.37
C SER A 26 15.53 -1.95 -6.90
N TYR A 27 14.26 -1.61 -7.15
CA TYR A 27 13.63 -0.32 -6.87
C TYR A 27 12.48 -0.44 -5.86
N CYS A 28 12.42 -1.52 -5.07
CA CYS A 28 11.31 -1.76 -4.16
C CYS A 28 11.23 -0.67 -3.09
N ILE A 29 10.05 -0.04 -2.96
CA ILE A 29 9.83 1.04 -1.98
C ILE A 29 9.95 0.55 -0.52
N ASN A 30 9.82 -0.76 -0.33
CA ASN A 30 9.94 -1.41 0.97
C ASN A 30 11.40 -1.42 1.46
N ASP A 31 12.38 -1.34 0.54
CA ASP A 31 13.83 -1.33 0.87
C ASP A 31 14.30 0.02 1.44
N TYR A 32 13.43 1.04 1.48
CA TYR A 32 13.63 2.26 2.29
C TYR A 32 13.55 1.99 3.80
N SER A 33 13.30 0.75 4.20
CA SER A 33 13.16 0.31 5.58
C SER A 33 13.83 -1.05 5.75
N THR A 34 14.16 -1.40 6.99
CA THR A 34 14.83 -2.68 7.29
C THR A 34 13.96 -3.92 7.04
N LEU A 35 12.65 -3.74 6.83
CA LEU A 35 11.64 -4.78 6.64
C LEU A 35 11.74 -5.91 7.67
N ASN A 36 11.18 -5.67 8.85
CA ASN A 36 11.01 -6.73 9.83
C ASN A 36 9.93 -7.73 9.39
N LYS A 37 10.37 -8.80 8.73
CA LYS A 37 9.54 -9.93 8.26
C LYS A 37 9.31 -11.01 9.33
N ASN A 38 10.07 -11.00 10.43
CA ASN A 38 9.96 -11.99 11.50
C ASN A 38 8.79 -11.65 12.41
N ARG A 39 7.58 -11.87 11.91
CA ARG A 39 6.34 -11.61 12.63
C ARG A 39 5.47 -12.85 12.64
N ARG A 40 4.64 -12.96 13.68
CA ARG A 40 3.48 -13.84 13.62
C ARG A 40 2.56 -13.38 12.48
N HIS A 41 1.91 -14.30 11.81
CA HIS A 41 0.78 -13.99 10.94
C HIS A 41 -0.51 -14.28 11.69
N LEU A 42 -1.46 -13.36 11.62
CA LEU A 42 -2.84 -13.65 12.01
C LEU A 42 -3.33 -14.83 11.17
N SER A 43 -4.08 -15.72 11.80
CA SER A 43 -4.82 -16.78 11.12
C SER A 43 -5.94 -16.21 10.25
N CYS A 44 -6.46 -17.04 9.36
CA CYS A 44 -7.58 -16.66 8.50
C CYS A 44 -8.81 -16.22 9.31
N GLU A 45 -9.15 -16.97 10.36
CA GLU A 45 -10.26 -16.66 11.26
C GLU A 45 -10.05 -15.32 11.97
N GLU A 46 -8.83 -15.03 12.44
CA GLU A 46 -8.48 -13.75 13.05
C GLU A 46 -8.65 -12.60 12.05
N TRP A 47 -8.19 -12.76 10.80
CA TRP A 47 -8.38 -11.76 9.74
C TRP A 47 -9.86 -11.47 9.47
N ILE A 48 -10.65 -12.51 9.25
CA ILE A 48 -12.08 -12.37 8.95
C ILE A 48 -12.81 -11.72 10.13
N LYS A 49 -12.55 -12.21 11.35
CA LYS A 49 -13.12 -11.66 12.59
C LYS A 49 -12.78 -10.18 12.75
N ALA A 50 -11.53 -9.80 12.52
CA ALA A 50 -11.06 -8.44 12.71
C ALA A 50 -11.58 -7.47 11.63
N LEU A 51 -11.43 -7.83 10.35
CA LEU A 51 -11.78 -6.96 9.22
C LEU A 51 -13.30 -6.76 9.10
N ASN A 52 -14.11 -7.75 9.48
CA ASN A 52 -15.57 -7.61 9.47
C ASN A 52 -16.09 -6.56 10.49
N ARG A 53 -15.27 -6.14 11.46
CA ARG A 53 -15.60 -5.03 12.38
C ARG A 53 -15.60 -3.67 11.68
N ILE A 54 -14.87 -3.51 10.57
CA ILE A 54 -14.67 -2.23 9.88
C ILE A 54 -15.99 -1.70 9.32
N LYS A 55 -16.32 -0.44 9.59
CA LYS A 55 -17.47 0.28 9.03
C LYS A 55 -17.02 1.58 8.37
N GLY A 56 -17.46 1.80 7.14
CA GLY A 56 -17.18 3.00 6.36
C GLY A 56 -17.03 2.70 4.87
N ASN A 57 -16.78 3.73 4.09
CA ASN A 57 -16.73 3.65 2.62
C ASN A 57 -15.28 3.67 2.08
N VAL A 58 -14.32 3.23 2.88
CA VAL A 58 -12.93 3.02 2.42
C VAL A 58 -12.77 1.51 2.19
N PRO A 59 -12.39 1.07 0.99
CA PRO A 59 -12.18 -0.34 0.72
C PRO A 59 -11.02 -0.88 1.57
N VAL A 60 -11.12 -2.15 1.98
CA VAL A 60 -9.95 -2.86 2.51
C VAL A 60 -9.07 -3.27 1.35
N THR A 61 -7.83 -2.79 1.36
CA THR A 61 -6.89 -3.12 0.30
C THR A 61 -5.99 -4.25 0.76
N LEU A 62 -6.20 -5.45 0.20
CA LEU A 62 -5.34 -6.60 0.41
C LEU A 62 -4.05 -6.38 -0.38
N GLN A 63 -2.94 -6.28 0.36
CA GLN A 63 -1.62 -5.97 -0.16
C GLN A 63 -0.53 -6.62 0.71
N GLY A 64 0.71 -6.17 0.56
CA GLY A 64 1.82 -6.72 1.32
C GLY A 64 3.15 -6.55 0.61
N GLY A 65 3.98 -7.58 0.71
CA GLY A 65 4.82 -7.95 -0.42
C GLY A 65 3.93 -8.41 -1.57
N GLU A 66 3.49 -9.67 -1.54
CA GLU A 66 2.49 -10.22 -2.46
C GLU A 66 1.37 -10.91 -1.65
N PRO A 67 0.12 -10.38 -1.64
CA PRO A 67 -0.95 -10.92 -0.79
C PRO A 67 -1.34 -12.36 -1.15
N SER A 68 -1.19 -12.78 -2.41
CA SER A 68 -1.53 -14.15 -2.83
C SER A 68 -0.61 -15.24 -2.26
N LEU A 69 0.53 -14.87 -1.65
CA LEU A 69 1.38 -15.81 -0.92
C LEU A 69 0.81 -16.21 0.44
N TYR A 70 -0.18 -15.49 0.96
CA TYR A 70 -0.90 -15.90 2.15
C TYR A 70 -1.87 -17.04 1.79
N ALA A 71 -1.71 -18.21 2.41
CA ALA A 71 -2.37 -19.45 1.99
C ALA A 71 -3.90 -19.32 1.85
N ASP A 72 -4.56 -18.60 2.77
CA ASP A 72 -6.02 -18.44 2.75
C ASP A 72 -6.48 -17.14 2.06
N PHE A 73 -5.68 -16.57 1.16
CA PHE A 73 -5.98 -15.30 0.47
C PHE A 73 -7.37 -15.30 -0.20
N ILE A 74 -7.68 -16.34 -0.97
CA ILE A 74 -8.99 -16.49 -1.63
C ILE A 74 -10.11 -16.68 -0.60
N TYR A 75 -9.85 -17.45 0.46
CA TYR A 75 -10.85 -17.69 1.51
C TYR A 75 -11.20 -16.40 2.25
N ILE A 76 -10.21 -15.55 2.56
CA ILE A 76 -10.44 -14.23 3.15
C ILE A 76 -11.36 -13.39 2.25
N ILE A 77 -11.05 -13.28 0.95
CA ILE A 77 -11.89 -12.51 0.00
C ILE A 77 -13.35 -12.96 0.06
N ASN A 78 -13.59 -14.28 0.07
CA ASN A 78 -14.93 -14.85 0.03
C ASN A 78 -15.69 -14.75 1.37
N ASN A 79 -15.00 -14.59 2.50
CA ASN A 79 -15.61 -14.60 3.84
C ASN A 79 -15.63 -13.24 4.55
N LEU A 80 -15.04 -12.21 3.94
CA LEU A 80 -15.31 -10.83 4.35
C LEU A 80 -16.77 -10.47 4.01
N LYS A 81 -17.43 -9.73 4.91
CA LYS A 81 -18.84 -9.37 4.77
C LYS A 81 -19.14 -8.67 3.43
N PRO A 82 -20.32 -8.89 2.82
CA PRO A 82 -20.62 -8.40 1.48
C PRO A 82 -20.55 -6.88 1.34
N GLU A 83 -20.84 -6.13 2.40
CA GLU A 83 -20.83 -4.66 2.38
C GLU A 83 -19.43 -4.06 2.47
N LEU A 84 -18.41 -4.88 2.73
CA LEU A 84 -17.02 -4.45 2.78
C LEU A 84 -16.41 -4.54 1.38
N ASP A 85 -16.20 -3.38 0.77
CA ASP A 85 -15.47 -3.24 -0.48
C ASP A 85 -14.02 -3.73 -0.34
N ILE A 86 -13.54 -4.45 -1.35
CA ILE A 86 -12.18 -5.00 -1.41
C ILE A 86 -11.43 -4.42 -2.62
N ASP A 87 -10.20 -3.98 -2.39
CA ASP A 87 -9.20 -3.77 -3.42
C ASP A 87 -8.07 -4.80 -3.26
N ILE A 88 -7.39 -5.15 -4.37
CA ILE A 88 -6.24 -6.05 -4.38
C ILE A 88 -5.06 -5.36 -5.06
N LEU A 89 -3.90 -5.33 -4.41
CA LEU A 89 -2.62 -4.90 -4.99
C LEU A 89 -1.74 -6.13 -5.10
N THR A 90 -1.43 -6.53 -6.32
CA THR A 90 -0.75 -7.81 -6.60
C THR A 90 0.18 -7.69 -7.79
N ASN A 91 1.18 -8.56 -7.86
CA ASN A 91 1.98 -8.82 -9.05
C ASN A 91 1.37 -9.91 -9.96
N LEU A 92 0.18 -10.41 -9.63
CA LEU A 92 -0.62 -11.36 -10.40
C LEU A 92 0.06 -12.74 -10.57
N GLN A 93 1.01 -13.10 -9.70
CA GLN A 93 1.71 -14.39 -9.77
C GLN A 93 1.01 -15.48 -8.95
N PHE A 94 -0.21 -15.82 -9.36
CA PHE A 94 -0.99 -16.96 -8.84
C PHE A 94 -1.79 -17.60 -9.99
N ASP A 95 -2.43 -18.74 -9.74
CA ASP A 95 -3.25 -19.40 -10.75
C ASP A 95 -4.53 -18.59 -11.03
N ILE A 96 -4.59 -18.00 -12.23
CA ILE A 96 -5.69 -17.13 -12.66
C ILE A 96 -6.96 -17.93 -12.91
N ASP A 97 -6.84 -19.15 -13.42
CA ASP A 97 -8.00 -19.98 -13.72
C ASP A 97 -8.61 -20.53 -12.42
N GLU A 98 -7.80 -20.85 -11.40
CA GLU A 98 -8.27 -21.14 -10.04
C GLU A 98 -8.95 -19.93 -9.40
N PHE A 99 -8.33 -18.74 -9.47
CA PHE A 99 -8.91 -17.52 -8.92
C PHE A 99 -10.27 -17.20 -9.55
N ILE A 100 -10.39 -17.31 -10.88
CA ILE A 100 -11.65 -17.10 -11.60
C ILE A 100 -12.74 -18.08 -11.15
N LYS A 101 -12.38 -19.35 -10.88
CA LYS A 101 -13.33 -20.37 -10.41
C LYS A 101 -13.78 -20.10 -8.98
N ALA A 102 -12.87 -19.64 -8.13
CA ALA A 102 -13.10 -19.54 -6.69
C ALA A 102 -13.68 -18.19 -6.23
N VAL A 103 -13.47 -17.12 -6.99
CA VAL A 103 -13.90 -15.77 -6.62
C VAL A 103 -14.96 -15.26 -7.58
N ASN A 104 -16.04 -14.71 -7.04
CA ASN A 104 -17.04 -14.03 -7.88
C ASN A 104 -16.53 -12.62 -8.21
N PRO A 105 -16.52 -12.16 -9.48
CA PRO A 105 -16.09 -10.80 -9.82
C PRO A 105 -16.86 -9.71 -9.06
N ASN A 106 -18.15 -9.92 -8.75
CA ASN A 106 -18.96 -8.97 -7.98
C ASN A 106 -18.55 -8.88 -6.50
N ARG A 107 -17.73 -9.81 -6.01
CA ARG A 107 -17.16 -9.69 -4.66
C ARG A 107 -16.13 -8.57 -4.57
N ILE A 108 -15.41 -8.30 -5.65
CA ILE A 108 -14.29 -7.34 -5.66
C ILE A 108 -14.64 -6.09 -6.47
N LYS A 109 -15.43 -6.24 -7.54
CA LYS A 109 -15.84 -5.13 -8.41
C LYS A 109 -16.71 -4.15 -7.64
N ARG A 110 -16.29 -2.89 -7.62
CA ARG A 110 -17.04 -1.77 -7.05
C ARG A 110 -17.03 -0.58 -8.01
N ASN A 111 -17.97 0.34 -7.83
CA ASN A 111 -17.98 1.57 -8.60
C ASN A 111 -16.86 2.49 -8.10
N SER A 112 -15.83 2.70 -8.92
CA SER A 112 -14.59 3.37 -8.53
C SER A 112 -13.94 4.04 -9.74
N PRO A 113 -13.25 5.19 -9.56
CA PRO A 113 -12.49 5.81 -10.64
C PRO A 113 -11.20 5.07 -11.02
N TYR A 114 -10.93 3.92 -10.39
CA TYR A 114 -9.81 3.04 -10.69
C TYR A 114 -10.20 1.58 -10.41
N ALA A 115 -9.50 0.65 -11.07
CA ALA A 115 -9.76 -0.78 -10.94
C ALA A 115 -9.57 -1.31 -9.51
N SER A 116 -10.46 -2.22 -9.09
CA SER A 116 -10.37 -2.89 -7.79
C SER A 116 -9.14 -3.80 -7.69
N ILE A 117 -8.76 -4.48 -8.79
CA ILE A 117 -7.53 -5.27 -8.88
C ILE A 117 -6.47 -4.43 -9.61
N ARG A 118 -5.38 -4.12 -8.90
CA ARG A 118 -4.30 -3.27 -9.38
C ARG A 118 -3.03 -4.11 -9.51
N VAL A 119 -2.73 -4.47 -10.75
CA VAL A 119 -1.56 -5.28 -11.10
C VAL A 119 -0.33 -4.38 -11.14
N SER A 120 0.64 -4.63 -10.26
CA SER A 120 1.93 -3.93 -10.30
C SER A 120 2.83 -4.63 -11.29
N PHE A 121 3.10 -4.00 -12.43
CA PHE A 121 3.96 -4.56 -13.47
C PHE A 121 5.44 -4.28 -13.17
N HIS A 122 6.23 -5.36 -13.05
CA HIS A 122 7.64 -5.34 -12.71
C HIS A 122 8.50 -5.85 -13.88
N PRO A 123 9.08 -4.97 -14.71
CA PRO A 123 9.81 -5.38 -15.91
C PRO A 123 10.99 -6.34 -15.64
N GLU A 124 11.63 -6.24 -14.47
CA GLU A 124 12.74 -7.12 -14.06
C GLU A 124 12.34 -8.60 -13.87
N ALA A 125 11.05 -8.88 -13.63
CA ALA A 125 10.59 -10.20 -13.22
C ALA A 125 9.35 -10.71 -14.00
N MET A 126 8.57 -9.82 -14.61
CA MET A 126 7.30 -10.15 -15.25
C MET A 126 7.43 -10.19 -16.77
N ASN A 127 6.81 -11.21 -17.36
CA ASN A 127 6.61 -11.26 -18.81
C ASN A 127 5.38 -10.43 -19.21
N LEU A 128 5.59 -9.40 -20.03
CA LEU A 128 4.50 -8.50 -20.46
C LEU A 128 3.38 -9.25 -21.20
N LYS A 129 3.72 -10.14 -22.15
CA LYS A 129 2.70 -10.88 -22.92
C LYS A 129 1.83 -11.75 -22.03
N LYS A 130 2.43 -12.47 -21.08
CA LYS A 130 1.70 -13.25 -20.07
C LYS A 130 0.81 -12.35 -19.22
N THR A 131 1.34 -11.24 -18.73
CA THR A 131 0.60 -10.27 -17.91
C THR A 131 -0.64 -9.76 -18.64
N LEU A 132 -0.51 -9.35 -19.90
CA LEU A 132 -1.64 -8.89 -20.72
C LEU A 132 -2.66 -10.01 -20.94
N THR A 133 -2.20 -11.25 -21.18
CA THR A 133 -3.08 -12.42 -21.36
C THR A 133 -3.91 -12.68 -20.10
N ASP A 134 -3.27 -12.69 -18.94
CA ASP A 134 -3.93 -12.93 -17.65
C ASP A 134 -4.91 -11.80 -17.28
N VAL A 135 -4.54 -10.55 -17.56
CA VAL A 135 -5.43 -9.39 -17.36
C VAL A 135 -6.64 -9.46 -18.28
N CYS A 136 -6.47 -9.78 -19.58
CA CYS A 136 -7.60 -9.97 -20.49
C CYS A 136 -8.53 -11.08 -20.01
N LYS A 137 -8.00 -12.23 -19.58
CA LYS A 137 -8.81 -13.31 -19.01
C LYS A 137 -9.70 -12.84 -17.85
N LEU A 138 -9.15 -12.03 -16.94
CA LEU A 138 -9.93 -11.48 -15.82
C LEU A 138 -10.97 -10.46 -16.30
N LEU A 139 -10.63 -9.56 -17.21
CA LEU A 139 -11.56 -8.59 -17.78
C LEU A 139 -12.74 -9.29 -18.49
N ASP A 140 -12.47 -10.33 -19.29
CA ASP A 140 -13.49 -11.14 -19.98
C ASP A 140 -14.45 -11.85 -19.00
N LYS A 141 -14.00 -12.11 -17.78
CA LYS A 141 -14.81 -12.69 -16.69
C LYS A 141 -15.50 -11.63 -15.83
N GLY A 142 -15.43 -10.36 -16.23
CA GLY A 142 -16.17 -9.27 -15.61
C GLY A 142 -15.48 -8.63 -14.40
N TYR A 143 -14.23 -9.01 -14.10
CA TYR A 143 -13.44 -8.36 -13.06
C TYR A 143 -13.07 -6.93 -13.45
N SER A 144 -12.80 -6.09 -12.44
CA SER A 144 -12.26 -4.74 -12.64
C SER A 144 -10.75 -4.76 -12.40
N VAL A 145 -9.97 -4.76 -13.49
CA VAL A 145 -8.51 -4.92 -13.46
C VAL A 145 -7.83 -3.78 -14.22
N GLY A 146 -6.74 -3.28 -13.68
CA GLY A 146 -5.84 -2.35 -14.35
C GLY A 146 -4.38 -2.63 -14.00
N ILE A 147 -3.47 -2.06 -14.77
CA ILE A 147 -2.03 -2.25 -14.62
C ILE A 147 -1.37 -0.94 -14.17
N TRP A 148 -0.44 -1.03 -13.23
CA TRP A 148 0.37 0.08 -12.76
C TRP A 148 1.85 -0.19 -12.98
N GLY A 149 2.50 0.72 -13.72
CA GLY A 149 3.95 0.69 -13.96
C GLY A 149 4.68 1.79 -13.19
N LEU A 150 5.84 1.47 -12.61
CA LEU A 150 6.70 2.45 -11.94
C LEU A 150 7.68 3.05 -12.94
N LEU A 151 7.69 4.38 -13.11
CA LEU A 151 8.61 5.09 -14.01
C LEU A 151 10.03 5.19 -13.42
N HIS A 152 10.64 4.05 -13.15
CA HIS A 152 12.05 3.96 -12.78
C HIS A 152 12.92 4.35 -13.99
N PRO A 153 13.95 5.22 -13.83
CA PRO A 153 14.73 5.70 -14.96
C PRO A 153 15.39 4.60 -15.81
N ALA A 154 15.80 3.48 -15.19
CA ALA A 154 16.38 2.34 -15.93
C ALA A 154 15.35 1.57 -16.78
N HIS A 155 14.07 1.65 -16.42
CA HIS A 155 13.01 0.79 -16.98
C HIS A 155 11.92 1.59 -17.72
N LYS A 156 12.12 2.91 -17.89
CA LYS A 156 11.11 3.82 -18.42
C LYS A 156 10.58 3.37 -19.79
N SER A 157 11.46 2.97 -20.70
CA SER A 157 11.08 2.56 -22.06
C SER A 157 10.20 1.31 -22.05
N GLU A 158 10.52 0.32 -21.21
CA GLU A 158 9.74 -0.92 -21.08
C GLU A 158 8.36 -0.65 -20.47
N ILE A 159 8.28 0.24 -19.48
CA ILE A 159 7.00 0.66 -18.90
C ILE A 159 6.13 1.40 -19.91
N MET A 160 6.71 2.28 -20.73
CA MET A 160 5.97 2.98 -21.77
C MET A 160 5.48 2.05 -22.87
N LEU A 161 6.29 1.05 -23.27
CA LEU A 161 5.87 0.00 -24.19
C LEU A 161 4.73 -0.84 -23.60
N ALA A 162 4.82 -1.20 -22.31
CA ALA A 162 3.76 -1.92 -21.61
C ALA A 162 2.47 -1.11 -21.57
N LYS A 163 2.56 0.20 -21.33
CA LYS A 163 1.43 1.12 -21.38
C LYS A 163 0.78 1.13 -22.76
N GLU A 164 1.55 1.39 -23.81
CA GLU A 164 1.04 1.43 -25.20
C GLU A 164 0.32 0.14 -25.58
N LYS A 165 0.92 -1.02 -25.28
CA LYS A 165 0.31 -2.34 -25.56
C LYS A 165 -0.95 -2.61 -24.75
N SER A 166 -1.01 -2.11 -23.52
CA SER A 166 -2.20 -2.24 -22.68
C SER A 166 -3.33 -1.37 -23.21
N GLU A 167 -3.05 -0.12 -23.56
CA GLU A 167 -4.03 0.82 -24.12
C GLU A 167 -4.59 0.33 -25.47
N ALA A 168 -3.74 -0.26 -26.32
CA ALA A 168 -4.17 -0.90 -27.58
C ALA A 168 -5.15 -2.08 -27.37
N LEU A 169 -5.13 -2.71 -26.19
CA LEU A 169 -6.06 -3.77 -25.79
C LEU A 169 -7.24 -3.25 -24.95
N GLY A 170 -7.36 -1.94 -24.73
CA GLY A 170 -8.39 -1.34 -23.89
C GLY A 170 -8.19 -1.56 -22.39
N ILE A 171 -6.98 -1.94 -21.95
CA ILE A 171 -6.64 -2.14 -20.54
C ILE A 171 -6.23 -0.80 -19.91
N ASP A 172 -6.82 -0.42 -18.76
CA ASP A 172 -6.38 0.74 -17.97
C ASP A 172 -4.93 0.52 -17.51
N PHE A 173 -4.01 1.34 -18.01
CA PHE A 173 -2.62 1.35 -17.58
C PHE A 173 -2.24 2.73 -17.05
N ARG A 174 -1.81 2.77 -15.79
CA ARG A 174 -1.38 4.01 -15.12
C ARG A 174 0.07 3.93 -14.73
N THR A 175 0.74 5.08 -14.78
CA THR A 175 2.12 5.20 -14.32
C THR A 175 2.18 5.78 -12.92
N LYS A 176 3.20 5.38 -12.15
CA LYS A 176 3.58 5.98 -10.87
C LYS A 176 4.98 6.57 -11.00
N GLU A 177 5.22 7.69 -10.35
CA GLU A 177 6.59 8.22 -10.20
C GLU A 177 7.45 7.23 -9.43
N PHE A 178 8.70 7.06 -9.88
CA PHE A 178 9.72 6.45 -9.04
C PHE A 178 10.04 7.38 -7.87
N LEU A 179 10.04 6.81 -6.67
CA LEU A 179 10.37 7.53 -5.44
C LEU A 179 11.70 6.99 -4.94
N GLY A 180 12.73 7.83 -4.97
CA GLY A 180 14.00 7.41 -4.43
C GLY A 180 15.24 7.90 -5.14
N PHE A 181 16.39 7.45 -4.64
CA PHE A 181 17.67 7.73 -5.27
C PHE A 181 17.94 6.75 -6.42
N TYR A 182 18.35 7.30 -7.56
CA TYR A 182 18.93 6.54 -8.66
C TYR A 182 20.11 7.31 -9.24
N LYS A 183 21.29 6.67 -9.29
CA LYS A 183 22.56 7.28 -9.72
C LYS A 183 22.85 8.62 -9.02
N GLY A 184 22.65 8.67 -7.70
CA GLY A 184 22.92 9.86 -6.87
C GLY A 184 21.88 10.98 -6.96
N LYS A 185 20.85 10.84 -7.80
CA LYS A 185 19.75 11.81 -7.93
C LYS A 185 18.49 11.31 -7.22
N LEU A 186 17.87 12.16 -6.40
CA LEU A 186 16.55 11.91 -5.82
C LEU A 186 15.45 12.13 -6.89
N TYR A 187 14.54 11.17 -7.00
CA TYR A 187 13.35 11.18 -7.85
C TYR A 187 12.10 11.15 -6.97
N GLY A 188 11.01 11.70 -7.50
CA GLY A 188 9.70 11.77 -6.87
C GLY A 188 9.33 13.19 -6.45
N THR A 189 8.03 13.44 -6.35
CA THR A 189 7.49 14.72 -5.90
C THR A 189 7.05 14.61 -4.44
N TYR A 190 7.74 15.31 -3.53
CA TYR A 190 7.51 15.21 -2.08
C TYR A 190 6.98 16.51 -1.48
N ARG A 191 6.08 16.39 -0.50
CA ARG A 191 5.65 17.55 0.30
C ARG A 191 6.66 17.92 1.39
N TYR A 192 7.33 16.92 1.94
CA TYR A 192 8.25 17.05 3.06
C TYR A 192 9.58 16.41 2.70
N GLU A 193 10.32 16.99 1.74
CA GLU A 193 11.57 16.40 1.23
C GLU A 193 12.57 16.05 2.33
N SER A 194 12.78 16.94 3.31
CA SER A 194 13.67 16.70 4.44
C SER A 194 13.23 15.56 5.38
N ALA A 195 11.98 15.10 5.25
CA ALA A 195 11.44 14.04 6.09
C ALA A 195 11.79 12.62 5.61
N CYS A 196 12.25 12.42 4.36
CA CYS A 196 12.65 11.10 3.84
C CYS A 196 14.15 10.89 3.66
N ASN A 197 14.96 11.94 3.80
CA ASN A 197 16.41 11.91 3.55
C ASN A 197 17.21 12.69 4.60
N GLY A 198 16.64 12.85 5.79
CA GLY A 198 17.27 13.62 6.87
C GLY A 198 18.53 12.91 7.37
N ARG A 199 19.63 13.66 7.49
CA ARG A 199 20.86 13.17 8.17
C ARG A 199 20.64 12.96 9.67
N GLU A 200 19.66 13.66 10.22
CA GLU A 200 19.29 13.62 11.63
C GLU A 200 17.79 13.36 11.78
N LEU A 201 17.44 12.75 12.92
CA LEU A 201 16.06 12.51 13.29
C LEU A 201 15.49 13.73 14.03
N LEU A 202 14.42 14.28 13.46
CA LEU A 202 13.72 15.44 13.99
C LEU A 202 12.45 15.03 14.73
N LYS A 203 12.09 15.84 15.74
CA LYS A 203 10.81 15.72 16.44
C LYS A 203 9.75 16.52 15.68
N CYS A 204 8.55 15.97 15.54
CA CYS A 204 7.42 16.65 14.93
C CYS A 204 6.10 16.09 15.50
N GLU A 205 5.00 16.70 15.07
CA GLU A 205 3.68 16.10 15.18
C GLU A 205 3.24 15.60 13.81
N CYS A 206 2.80 14.34 13.74
CA CYS A 206 2.38 13.70 12.50
C CYS A 206 0.98 13.09 12.65
N ARG A 207 0.12 13.28 11.65
CA ARG A 207 -1.20 12.63 11.53
C ARG A 207 -1.26 11.86 10.22
N THR A 208 -1.77 10.64 10.27
CA THR A 208 -2.01 9.81 9.08
C THR A 208 -3.47 9.86 8.62
N THR A 209 -3.68 9.64 7.33
CA THR A 209 -4.98 9.39 6.70
C THR A 209 -5.14 7.90 6.33
N GLU A 210 -4.25 7.04 6.81
CA GLU A 210 -4.20 5.63 6.42
C GLU A 210 -4.29 4.71 7.65
N LEU A 211 -5.07 3.63 7.52
CA LEU A 211 -5.12 2.54 8.48
C LEU A 211 -4.24 1.41 7.94
N LEU A 212 -3.07 1.22 8.54
CA LEU A 212 -2.10 0.21 8.10
C LEU A 212 -2.06 -0.94 9.11
N ILE A 213 -2.47 -2.13 8.67
CA ILE A 213 -2.60 -3.33 9.50
C ILE A 213 -1.56 -4.35 9.04
N ALA A 214 -0.57 -4.62 9.89
CA ALA A 214 0.53 -5.54 9.60
C ALA A 214 0.11 -7.02 9.72
N PRO A 215 0.95 -7.98 9.26
CA PRO A 215 0.61 -9.40 9.28
C PRO A 215 0.25 -9.95 10.66
N ASP A 216 0.83 -9.40 11.71
CA ASP A 216 0.62 -9.79 13.10
C ASP A 216 -0.60 -9.13 13.74
N GLY A 217 -1.32 -8.28 13.01
CA GLY A 217 -2.50 -7.55 13.50
C GLY A 217 -2.18 -6.19 14.13
N HIS A 218 -0.91 -5.84 14.30
CA HIS A 218 -0.52 -4.52 14.80
C HIS A 218 -0.83 -3.42 13.79
N ILE A 219 -1.26 -2.28 14.31
CA ILE A 219 -1.66 -1.11 13.53
C ILE A 219 -0.60 -0.04 13.66
N TYR A 220 -0.24 0.59 12.54
CA TYR A 220 0.87 1.52 12.48
C TYR A 220 0.49 2.90 11.99
N GLN A 221 1.19 3.92 12.48
CA GLN A 221 0.96 5.31 12.10
C GLN A 221 1.35 5.59 10.64
N CYS A 222 2.38 4.93 10.11
CA CYS A 222 2.84 5.09 8.73
C CYS A 222 3.64 3.87 8.25
N HIS A 223 4.00 3.83 6.97
CA HIS A 223 4.72 2.69 6.39
C HIS A 223 6.12 2.53 6.99
N SER A 224 6.81 3.62 7.34
CA SER A 224 8.12 3.54 8.02
C SER A 224 8.02 2.80 9.36
N TYR A 225 6.98 3.07 10.16
CA TYR A 225 6.75 2.36 11.43
C TYR A 225 6.37 0.90 11.20
N LEU A 226 5.49 0.64 10.23
CA LEU A 226 5.10 -0.71 9.86
C LEU A 226 6.31 -1.52 9.42
N TYR A 227 7.10 -1.06 8.46
CA TYR A 227 8.19 -1.85 7.87
C TYR A 227 9.37 -2.04 8.82
N ASN A 228 9.72 -1.04 9.64
CA ASN A 228 10.81 -1.19 10.60
C ASN A 228 10.38 -1.93 11.89
N GLY A 229 9.08 -2.18 12.09
CA GLY A 229 8.58 -2.82 13.30
C GLY A 229 8.79 -1.96 14.55
N TYR A 230 8.55 -0.65 14.41
CA TYR A 230 8.53 0.26 15.56
C TYR A 230 7.27 0.05 16.41
N ASP A 231 7.01 0.96 17.35
CA ASP A 231 5.83 0.86 18.20
C ASP A 231 4.52 0.97 17.39
N SER A 232 3.59 0.08 17.68
CA SER A 232 2.25 0.11 17.10
C SER A 232 1.36 1.13 17.83
N ILE A 233 0.27 1.54 17.17
CA ILE A 233 -0.74 2.43 17.75
C ILE A 233 -2.00 1.68 18.22
N GLY A 234 -1.94 0.34 18.23
CA GLY A 234 -3.02 -0.55 18.62
C GLY A 234 -2.98 -1.87 17.84
N HIS A 235 -3.96 -2.74 18.11
CA HIS A 235 -4.04 -4.04 17.47
C HIS A 235 -5.47 -4.32 16.98
N ILE A 236 -5.60 -4.91 15.78
CA ILE A 236 -6.91 -5.09 15.12
C ILE A 236 -7.81 -6.13 15.82
N LEU A 237 -7.23 -6.97 16.67
CA LEU A 237 -7.98 -7.89 17.54
C LEU A 237 -8.37 -7.28 18.90
N ASP A 238 -7.97 -6.05 19.21
CA ASP A 238 -8.39 -5.44 20.48
C ASP A 238 -9.87 -5.05 20.39
N ASP A 239 -10.69 -5.57 21.30
CA ASP A 239 -12.14 -5.43 21.30
C ASP A 239 -12.61 -3.96 21.29
N ASP A 240 -11.81 -3.07 21.87
CA ASP A 240 -12.08 -1.64 22.03
C ASP A 240 -11.31 -0.74 21.05
N PHE A 241 -10.47 -1.29 20.17
CA PHE A 241 -9.71 -0.48 19.22
C PHE A 241 -10.63 0.38 18.36
N GLN A 242 -10.30 1.67 18.28
CA GLN A 242 -10.93 2.65 17.39
C GLN A 242 -9.87 3.45 16.65
N VAL A 243 -10.18 3.84 15.42
CA VAL A 243 -9.27 4.62 14.58
C VAL A 243 -9.39 6.10 14.95
N GLU A 244 -8.26 6.72 15.29
CA GLU A 244 -8.22 8.12 15.71
C GLU A 244 -7.63 9.02 14.62
N TYR A 245 -8.33 10.10 14.26
CA TYR A 245 -7.84 11.11 13.31
C TYR A 245 -7.14 12.27 14.03
N LYS A 246 -5.98 12.00 14.63
CA LYS A 246 -5.25 12.98 15.46
C LYS A 246 -3.76 13.06 15.14
N TYR A 247 -3.16 14.21 15.47
CA TYR A 247 -1.72 14.36 15.49
C TYR A 247 -1.12 13.57 16.65
N ARG A 248 -0.01 12.87 16.40
CA ARG A 248 0.77 12.16 17.40
C ARG A 248 2.22 12.66 17.37
N PRO A 249 2.92 12.68 18.51
CA PRO A 249 4.36 12.92 18.53
C PRO A 249 5.10 11.90 17.66
N CYS A 250 6.09 12.36 16.91
CA CYS A 250 7.00 11.52 16.14
C CYS A 250 8.42 12.07 16.30
N ASN A 251 9.37 11.19 16.60
CA ASN A 251 10.80 11.53 16.71
C ASN A 251 11.63 10.94 15.56
N ARG A 252 10.98 10.59 14.45
CA ARG A 252 11.58 9.90 13.30
C ARG A 252 11.43 10.67 11.98
N SER A 253 11.09 11.95 12.04
CA SER A 253 11.11 12.79 10.84
C SER A 253 12.54 12.83 10.31
N GLY A 254 12.74 12.54 9.03
CA GLY A 254 14.06 12.27 8.43
C GLY A 254 14.19 10.83 7.91
N GLN A 255 13.40 9.90 8.46
CA GLN A 255 13.28 8.49 8.04
C GLN A 255 11.84 8.11 7.64
N CYS A 256 11.06 9.06 7.15
CA CYS A 256 9.73 8.76 6.60
C CYS A 256 9.86 7.88 5.36
N ASN A 257 8.91 6.97 5.16
CA ASN A 257 8.86 6.24 3.90
C ASN A 257 8.41 7.20 2.79
N PRO A 258 9.06 7.21 1.61
CA PRO A 258 8.69 8.11 0.53
C PRO A 258 7.22 7.96 0.09
N CYS A 259 6.58 6.79 0.28
CA CYS A 259 5.17 6.59 -0.06
C CYS A 259 4.20 7.40 0.80
N ASP A 260 4.60 7.75 2.03
CA ASP A 260 3.79 8.49 3.00
C ASP A 260 3.77 10.00 2.68
N ILE A 261 4.88 10.51 2.16
CA ILE A 261 5.13 11.95 1.99
C ILE A 261 5.10 12.43 0.53
N LYS A 262 4.98 11.52 -0.44
CA LYS A 262 4.81 11.88 -1.84
C LYS A 262 3.48 12.61 -2.06
N ILE A 263 3.49 13.56 -2.99
CA ILE A 263 2.27 14.18 -3.48
C ILE A 263 1.58 13.17 -4.42
N LYS A 264 0.33 12.85 -4.13
CA LYS A 264 -0.49 11.88 -4.87
C LYS A 264 -1.94 12.36 -4.94
N THR A 265 -2.79 11.61 -5.64
CA THR A 265 -4.23 11.80 -5.57
C THR A 265 -4.80 11.18 -4.28
N ASN A 266 -5.84 11.79 -3.75
CA ASN A 266 -6.63 11.19 -2.67
C ASN A 266 -7.59 10.11 -3.23
N ARG A 267 -8.38 9.48 -2.35
CA ARG A 267 -9.33 8.44 -2.77
C ARG A 267 -10.42 8.93 -3.74
N PHE A 268 -10.65 10.24 -3.82
CA PHE A 268 -11.59 10.91 -4.72
C PHE A 268 -10.94 11.41 -6.02
N GLN A 269 -9.67 11.04 -6.27
CA GLN A 269 -8.86 11.47 -7.41
C GLN A 269 -8.47 12.95 -7.42
N GLU A 270 -8.54 13.63 -6.27
CA GLU A 270 -8.08 15.02 -6.15
C GLU A 270 -6.56 15.05 -5.92
N TYR A 271 -5.83 15.76 -6.78
CA TYR A 271 -4.38 15.90 -6.68
C TYR A 271 -3.96 16.82 -5.52
N GLY A 272 -2.73 16.64 -5.01
CA GLY A 272 -2.22 17.44 -3.89
C GLY A 272 -2.39 16.78 -2.52
N HIS A 273 -2.57 15.46 -2.45
CA HIS A 273 -2.69 14.70 -1.20
C HIS A 273 -1.35 14.08 -0.77
N THR A 274 -1.17 13.89 0.54
CA THR A 274 -0.11 13.08 1.15
C THR A 274 -0.73 12.20 2.23
N SER A 275 -0.20 11.00 2.47
CA SER A 275 -0.72 10.08 3.52
C SER A 275 -0.61 10.69 4.90
N VAL A 276 0.44 11.50 5.11
CA VAL A 276 0.68 12.16 6.39
C VAL A 276 0.62 13.67 6.27
N SER A 277 0.19 14.31 7.36
CA SER A 277 0.37 15.75 7.60
C SER A 277 1.37 15.90 8.74
N ILE A 278 2.45 16.66 8.50
CA ILE A 278 3.51 16.93 9.47
C ILE A 278 3.47 18.42 9.84
N LYS A 279 3.58 18.73 11.14
CA LYS A 279 3.70 20.10 11.68
C LYS A 279 4.71 20.13 12.83
N ASN A 280 5.11 21.34 13.23
CA ASN A 280 5.97 21.58 14.40
C ASN A 280 7.28 20.78 14.36
N ILE A 281 7.96 20.78 13.21
CA ILE A 281 9.26 20.12 13.04
C ILE A 281 10.30 20.89 13.85
N GLN A 282 10.89 20.24 14.85
CA GLN A 282 11.95 20.76 15.68
C GLN A 282 13.29 20.23 15.15
N THR A 283 14.11 21.11 14.61
CA THR A 283 15.54 20.85 14.42
C THR A 283 16.17 20.67 15.80
N GLN A 284 16.93 19.59 16.03
CA GLN A 284 17.77 19.57 17.22
C GLN A 284 18.75 20.75 17.07
N CYS A 285 18.64 21.74 17.95
CA CYS A 285 19.69 22.75 18.06
C CYS A 285 20.96 22.01 18.48
N VAL A 286 21.85 21.78 17.53
CA VAL A 286 23.25 21.49 17.86
C VAL A 286 23.74 22.72 18.58
N ASN A 287 23.84 22.64 19.91
CA ASN A 287 24.60 23.61 20.68
C ASN A 287 26.03 23.53 20.16
N SER A 288 26.37 24.41 19.22
CA SER A 288 27.75 24.76 18.91
C SER A 288 28.34 25.36 20.18
N LYS A 289 28.86 24.49 21.05
CA LYS A 289 29.86 24.89 22.02
C LYS A 289 31.06 25.35 21.20
N ILE A 290 31.12 26.66 21.02
CA ILE A 290 32.34 27.37 20.66
C ILE A 290 33.28 27.13 21.85
N SER A 291 34.34 26.37 21.61
CA SER A 291 35.54 26.28 22.44
C SER A 291 36.72 26.62 21.57
#